data_AF-A0A240SWZ3-F1
#
_entry.id   AF-A0A240SWZ3-F1
#
_cell.length_a   1.000
_cell.length_b   1.000
_cell.length_c   1.000
_cell.angle_alpha   90.00
_cell.angle_beta   90.00
_cell.angle_gamma   90.00
#
_symmetry.space_group_name_H-M   'P 1'
#
loop_
_entity.id
_entity.type
_entity.pdbx_description
1 polymer ?
#
loop_
_entity_poly.entity_id
_entity_poly.type
_entity_poly.pdbx_seq_one_letter_code
_entity_poly.pdbx_strand_id
1 'polypeptide(L)'
;MYNKLLHWSLVLGIVGILLSALGAYCGWFYFPTMIHQKVEENVIITDGSEQYKRFVQLPQPLSFKVYVFNVTNSHKIQLGAIPIVKEIGPYIYKQFRTKRVQHFSRDGSKITYVQDQLYIFDEEASAPLRESDNIVVLNMHMNAFLQVFEKEITDILQGFANRINHRLNRTPGVRVLKRLMDRIRGKRKSVLEISENDPSLAILLVHLNANLKGIFNDPKSMFVSTTVKNYLFDGVRFCVNPQGLAKAICNQIKESSSKTLRELKDGSLAFSFFHHVSSTKLNKCMAFCLSLHFYFELISNFTLSNRKMVPAKNYLNENNEASMCNQINGTDASMFPPFRQPGDNMYIFSTDICRSVQLFNQHPIEYKGIPGYRYSIGENFVNDIGPEHDNDCFCVDKLTNVIKRKNGCLYAGALDLTTCLGKS
;
A
#
# COMPACT_ATOMS: atom_id res chain seq x y z
N MET A 1 37.39 -79.61 9.57
CA MET A 1 37.62 -78.17 9.29
C MET A 1 36.48 -77.51 8.50
N TYR A 2 35.87 -78.20 7.53
CA TYR A 2 34.84 -77.66 6.63
C TYR A 2 33.56 -77.14 7.32
N ASN A 3 32.99 -77.90 8.29
CA ASN A 3 31.76 -77.49 8.99
C ASN A 3 31.92 -76.22 9.83
N LYS A 4 33.13 -75.93 10.35
CA LYS A 4 33.38 -74.69 11.09
C LYS A 4 33.43 -73.48 10.13
N LEU A 5 34.05 -73.63 8.97
CA LEU A 5 34.13 -72.59 7.93
C LEU A 5 32.73 -72.24 7.37
N LEU A 6 31.89 -73.25 7.13
CA LEU A 6 30.50 -73.05 6.70
C LEU A 6 29.68 -72.28 7.76
N HIS A 7 29.84 -72.62 9.04
CA HIS A 7 29.14 -71.96 10.13
C HIS A 7 29.49 -70.47 10.25
N TRP A 8 30.78 -70.12 10.12
CA TRP A 8 31.22 -68.72 10.13
C TRP A 8 30.73 -67.93 8.90
N SER A 9 30.65 -68.56 7.73
CA SER A 9 30.11 -67.92 6.52
C SER A 9 28.61 -67.59 6.64
N LEU A 10 27.82 -68.49 7.26
CA LEU A 10 26.39 -68.26 7.52
C LEU A 10 26.18 -67.15 8.55
N VAL A 11 26.99 -67.13 9.62
CA VAL A 11 26.96 -66.07 10.63
C VAL A 11 27.29 -64.70 10.00
N LEU A 12 28.31 -64.62 9.15
CA LEU A 12 28.66 -63.39 8.45
C LEU A 12 27.56 -62.93 7.48
N GLY A 13 26.93 -63.85 6.76
CA GLY A 13 25.79 -63.55 5.88
C GLY A 13 24.59 -62.97 6.63
N ILE A 14 24.24 -63.56 7.78
CA ILE A 14 23.15 -63.07 8.63
C ILE A 14 23.47 -61.68 9.19
N VAL A 15 24.71 -61.45 9.64
CA VAL A 15 25.15 -60.13 10.12
C VAL A 15 25.11 -59.09 9.00
N GLY A 16 25.49 -59.45 7.77
CA GLY A 16 25.40 -58.56 6.60
C GLY A 16 23.96 -58.18 6.25
N ILE A 17 23.03 -59.13 6.30
CA ILE A 17 21.59 -58.88 6.08
C ILE A 17 21.04 -57.98 7.19
N LEU A 18 21.39 -58.23 8.45
CA LEU A 18 20.96 -57.39 9.58
C LEU A 18 21.50 -55.96 9.48
N LEU A 19 22.76 -55.77 9.10
CA LEU A 19 23.34 -54.45 8.88
C LEU A 19 22.69 -53.72 7.69
N SER A 20 22.37 -54.44 6.61
CA SER A 20 21.68 -53.87 5.46
C SER A 20 20.24 -53.48 5.79
N ALA A 21 19.53 -54.31 6.56
CA ALA A 21 18.19 -54.03 7.05
C ALA A 21 18.18 -52.85 8.03
N LEU A 22 19.17 -52.78 8.94
CA LEU A 22 19.37 -51.64 9.84
C LEU A 22 19.67 -50.36 9.05
N GLY A 23 20.55 -50.43 8.05
CA GLY A 23 20.87 -49.32 7.16
C GLY A 23 19.65 -48.82 6.38
N ALA A 24 18.83 -49.74 5.85
CA ALA A 24 17.58 -49.41 5.18
C ALA A 24 16.56 -48.78 6.15
N TYR A 25 16.42 -49.32 7.35
CA TYR A 25 15.55 -48.75 8.39
C TYR A 25 16.00 -47.35 8.81
N CYS A 26 17.30 -47.18 9.06
CA CYS A 26 17.87 -45.90 9.43
C CYS A 26 17.71 -44.87 8.30
N GLY A 27 17.95 -45.26 7.05
CA GLY A 27 17.81 -44.38 5.89
C GLY A 27 16.36 -44.01 5.55
N TRP A 28 15.42 -44.96 5.68
CA TRP A 28 14.04 -44.75 5.24
C TRP A 28 13.11 -44.22 6.34
N PHE A 29 13.36 -44.55 7.60
CA PHE A 29 12.47 -44.18 8.71
C PHE A 29 13.15 -43.24 9.72
N TYR A 30 14.33 -43.60 10.24
CA TYR A 30 14.96 -42.83 11.30
C TYR A 30 15.47 -41.46 10.83
N PHE A 31 16.20 -41.43 9.72
CA PHE A 31 16.80 -40.19 9.22
C PHE A 31 15.74 -39.17 8.77
N PRO A 32 14.68 -39.54 8.02
CA PRO A 32 13.62 -38.60 7.69
C PRO A 32 12.90 -38.06 8.94
N THR A 33 12.56 -38.93 9.90
CA THR A 33 11.87 -38.49 11.13
C THR A 33 12.74 -37.56 11.98
N MET A 34 14.03 -37.84 12.11
CA MET A 34 14.99 -36.96 12.79
C MET A 34 15.12 -35.61 12.08
N ILE A 35 15.19 -35.59 10.75
CA ILE A 35 15.22 -34.34 9.97
C ILE A 35 13.94 -33.54 10.21
N HIS A 36 12.77 -34.17 10.10
CA HIS A 36 11.49 -33.49 10.34
C HIS A 36 11.44 -32.84 11.72
N GLN A 37 11.80 -33.59 12.77
CA GLN A 37 11.86 -33.05 14.14
C GLN A 37 12.85 -31.90 14.26
N LYS A 38 14.03 -32.00 13.63
CA LYS A 38 15.04 -30.94 13.71
C LYS A 38 14.63 -29.69 12.94
N VAL A 39 13.93 -29.86 11.82
CA VAL A 39 13.33 -28.74 11.07
C VAL A 39 12.28 -28.06 11.94
N GLU A 40 11.35 -28.81 12.55
CA GLU A 40 10.32 -28.27 13.45
C GLU A 40 10.93 -27.48 14.60
N GLU A 41 11.92 -28.03 15.30
CA GLU A 41 12.61 -27.34 16.40
C GLU A 41 13.28 -26.03 15.93
N ASN A 42 13.88 -26.03 14.73
CA ASN A 42 14.61 -24.88 14.19
C ASN A 42 13.70 -23.79 13.58
N VAL A 43 12.44 -24.09 13.23
CA VAL A 43 11.52 -23.06 12.72
C VAL A 43 10.75 -22.33 13.82
N ILE A 44 10.70 -22.88 15.04
CA ILE A 44 10.06 -22.21 16.17
C ILE A 44 10.88 -20.99 16.57
N ILE A 45 10.21 -19.84 16.71
CA ILE A 45 10.84 -18.60 17.15
C ILE A 45 10.66 -18.51 18.66
N THR A 46 11.63 -19.01 19.39
CA THR A 46 11.77 -18.78 20.84
C THR A 46 12.81 -17.70 21.10
N ASP A 47 12.69 -17.00 22.23
CA ASP A 47 13.68 -16.00 22.62
C ASP A 47 15.09 -16.61 22.68
N GLY A 48 16.07 -15.93 22.07
CA GLY A 48 17.45 -16.39 21.96
C GLY A 48 17.76 -17.42 20.87
N SER A 49 16.76 -18.03 20.23
CA SER A 49 16.96 -18.99 19.13
C SER A 49 17.63 -18.36 17.90
N GLU A 50 18.25 -19.19 17.04
CA GLU A 50 18.81 -18.70 15.77
C GLU A 50 17.70 -18.15 14.86
N GLN A 51 16.54 -18.81 14.85
CA GLN A 51 15.39 -18.38 14.06
C GLN A 51 14.83 -17.04 14.54
N TYR A 52 14.87 -16.77 15.85
CA TYR A 52 14.55 -15.44 16.38
C TYR A 52 15.48 -14.36 15.86
N LYS A 53 16.80 -14.62 15.79
CA LYS A 53 17.77 -13.67 15.23
C LYS A 53 17.46 -13.36 13.76
N ARG A 54 17.18 -14.41 12.96
CA ARG A 54 16.80 -14.28 11.54
C ARG A 54 15.46 -13.58 11.35
N PHE A 55 14.52 -13.78 12.27
CA PHE A 55 13.23 -13.09 12.29
C PHE A 55 13.40 -11.59 12.59
N VAL A 56 14.15 -11.26 13.63
CA VAL A 56 14.40 -9.88 14.06
C VAL A 56 15.13 -9.07 12.99
N GLN A 57 16.14 -9.66 12.35
CA GLN A 57 16.92 -8.98 11.34
C GLN A 57 17.26 -9.93 10.18
N LEU A 58 16.89 -9.52 8.97
CA LEU A 58 17.23 -10.29 7.76
C LEU A 58 18.75 -10.27 7.54
N PRO A 59 19.38 -11.40 7.23
CA PRO A 59 20.83 -11.49 7.03
C PRO A 59 21.31 -10.78 5.76
N GLN A 60 20.43 -10.58 4.78
CA GLN A 60 20.72 -9.84 3.55
C GLN A 60 19.65 -8.78 3.30
N PRO A 61 20.02 -7.57 2.87
CA PRO A 61 19.05 -6.55 2.48
C PRO A 61 18.30 -6.95 1.21
N LEU A 62 17.05 -6.50 1.11
CA LEU A 62 16.25 -6.67 -0.09
C LEU A 62 16.61 -5.59 -1.11
N SER A 63 16.57 -5.91 -2.40
CA SER A 63 16.76 -4.91 -3.47
C SER A 63 15.41 -4.30 -3.84
N PHE A 64 15.21 -3.04 -3.49
CA PHE A 64 14.03 -2.27 -3.84
C PHE A 64 14.31 -1.41 -5.08
N LYS A 65 13.62 -1.69 -6.18
CA LYS A 65 13.82 -1.02 -7.47
C LYS A 65 12.66 -0.10 -7.77
N VAL A 66 12.95 1.16 -8.08
CA VAL A 66 11.95 2.16 -8.44
C VAL A 66 12.11 2.55 -9.90
N TYR A 67 11.00 2.51 -10.64
CA TYR A 67 10.89 3.00 -12.00
C TYR A 67 9.92 4.18 -12.01
N VAL A 68 10.32 5.28 -12.64
CA VAL A 68 9.54 6.52 -12.69
C VAL A 68 9.10 6.78 -14.12
N PHE A 69 7.80 7.03 -14.32
CA PHE A 69 7.27 7.49 -15.60
C PHE A 69 7.44 9.01 -15.73
N ASN A 70 8.50 9.42 -16.42
CA ASN A 70 8.82 10.82 -16.68
C ASN A 70 7.95 11.38 -17.83
N VAL A 71 7.25 12.49 -17.57
CA VAL A 71 6.32 13.11 -18.52
C VAL A 71 7.07 14.05 -19.47
N THR A 72 6.94 13.83 -20.77
CA THR A 72 7.69 14.58 -21.80
C THR A 72 6.90 15.76 -22.41
N ASN A 73 5.57 15.71 -22.36
CA ASN A 73 4.68 16.67 -23.02
C ASN A 73 3.73 17.41 -22.05
N SER A 74 4.20 17.73 -20.83
CA SER A 74 3.42 18.35 -19.75
C SER A 74 2.62 19.60 -20.17
N HIS A 75 3.17 20.41 -21.09
CA HIS A 75 2.51 21.62 -21.58
C HIS A 75 1.34 21.33 -22.54
N LYS A 76 1.43 20.26 -23.33
CA LYS A 76 0.37 19.85 -24.27
C LYS A 76 -0.76 19.13 -23.54
N ILE A 77 -0.46 18.42 -22.46
CA ILE A 77 -1.48 17.73 -21.66
C ILE A 77 -2.50 18.72 -21.09
N GLN A 78 -2.04 19.89 -20.66
CA GLN A 78 -2.93 20.96 -20.17
C GLN A 78 -3.91 21.48 -21.22
N LEU A 79 -3.61 21.28 -22.51
CA LEU A 79 -4.46 21.62 -23.64
C LEU A 79 -5.36 20.44 -24.07
N GLY A 80 -5.39 19.35 -23.30
CA GLY A 80 -6.18 18.14 -23.58
C GLY A 80 -5.45 17.06 -24.38
N ALA A 81 -4.13 17.18 -24.61
CA ALA A 81 -3.37 16.13 -25.28
C ALA A 81 -3.17 14.89 -24.38
N ILE A 82 -3.02 13.72 -25.01
CA ILE A 82 -2.73 12.47 -24.32
C ILE A 82 -1.32 12.52 -23.69
N PRO A 83 -1.14 12.11 -22.42
CA PRO A 83 0.17 12.06 -21.78
C PRO A 83 1.16 11.10 -22.48
N ILE A 84 2.39 11.58 -22.69
CA ILE A 84 3.50 10.78 -23.22
C ILE A 84 4.55 10.66 -22.10
N VAL A 85 4.73 9.44 -21.62
CA VAL A 85 5.66 9.11 -20.55
C VAL A 85 6.84 8.27 -21.06
N LYS A 86 8.00 8.44 -20.43
CA LYS A 86 9.18 7.61 -20.60
C LYS A 86 9.56 7.01 -19.26
N GLU A 87 9.66 5.68 -19.19
CA GLU A 87 10.16 5.00 -18.00
C GLU A 87 11.64 5.32 -17.77
N ILE A 88 11.99 5.68 -16.54
CA ILE A 88 13.37 5.93 -16.08
C ILE A 88 13.62 5.09 -14.84
N GLY A 89 14.67 4.28 -14.87
CA GLY A 89 15.06 3.41 -13.77
C GLY A 89 15.94 2.25 -14.25
N PRO A 90 16.29 1.32 -13.35
CA PRO A 90 15.88 1.30 -11.94
C PRO A 90 16.74 2.21 -11.06
N TYR A 91 16.09 2.98 -10.18
CA TYR A 91 16.74 3.52 -8.99
C TYR A 91 16.70 2.45 -7.91
N ILE A 92 17.88 1.93 -7.53
CA ILE A 92 18.01 0.76 -6.65
C ILE A 92 18.33 1.22 -5.23
N TYR A 93 17.58 0.70 -4.27
CA TYR A 93 17.77 0.90 -2.85
C TYR A 93 17.95 -0.45 -2.15
N LYS A 94 18.93 -0.53 -1.25
CA LYS A 94 19.03 -1.60 -0.27
C LYS A 94 17.99 -1.34 0.82
N GLN A 95 16.98 -2.19 0.89
CA GLN A 95 15.95 -2.17 1.91
C GLN A 95 16.35 -3.10 3.06
N PHE A 96 16.59 -2.53 4.23
CA PHE A 96 16.76 -3.25 5.48
C PHE A 96 15.43 -3.29 6.22
N ARG A 97 15.08 -4.45 6.77
CA ARG A 97 13.89 -4.63 7.60
C ARG A 97 14.34 -5.15 8.96
N THR A 98 13.91 -4.46 10.01
CA THR A 98 14.21 -4.82 11.40
C THR A 98 12.92 -4.93 12.18
N LYS A 99 12.73 -6.04 12.89
CA LYS A 99 11.55 -6.29 13.73
C LYS A 99 11.92 -6.11 15.20
N ARG A 100 11.21 -5.22 15.89
CA ARG A 100 11.30 -5.04 17.34
C ARG A 100 10.17 -5.82 18.01
N VAL A 101 10.52 -6.87 18.73
CA VAL A 101 9.57 -7.72 19.45
C VAL A 101 9.10 -6.98 20.71
N GLN A 102 7.78 -6.87 20.87
CA GLN A 102 7.14 -6.22 22.00
C GLN A 102 6.93 -7.22 23.16
N HIS A 103 6.34 -8.38 22.88
CA HIS A 103 6.16 -9.46 23.86
C HIS A 103 5.82 -10.79 23.17
N PHE A 104 6.04 -11.89 23.90
CA PHE A 104 5.53 -13.22 23.60
C PHE A 104 4.26 -13.48 24.43
N SER A 105 3.32 -14.23 23.87
CA SER A 105 2.16 -14.74 24.61
C SER A 105 2.60 -15.75 25.67
N ARG A 106 1.78 -15.92 26.73
CA ARG A 106 2.11 -16.79 27.88
C ARG A 106 2.31 -18.26 27.50
N ASP A 107 1.59 -18.71 26.50
CA ASP A 107 1.65 -20.04 25.90
C ASP A 107 2.77 -20.19 24.86
N GLY A 108 3.51 -19.11 24.55
CA GLY A 108 4.51 -19.10 23.49
C GLY A 108 3.94 -19.17 22.08
N SER A 109 2.61 -19.22 21.92
CA SER A 109 1.96 -19.42 20.62
C SER A 109 1.92 -18.16 19.76
N LYS A 110 2.17 -16.97 20.35
CA LYS A 110 2.10 -15.68 19.64
C LYS A 110 3.30 -14.80 19.92
N ILE A 111 3.77 -14.12 18.89
CA ILE A 111 4.78 -13.07 19.00
C ILE A 111 4.22 -11.75 18.48
N THR A 112 4.32 -10.70 19.31
CA THR A 112 3.90 -9.34 18.97
C THR A 112 5.12 -8.52 18.62
N TYR A 113 5.15 -7.89 17.46
CA TYR A 113 6.31 -7.14 16.98
C TYR A 113 5.91 -5.92 16.16
N VAL A 114 6.89 -5.05 15.98
CA VAL A 114 6.81 -3.86 15.13
C VAL A 114 7.92 -3.96 14.10
N GLN A 115 7.64 -3.60 12.83
CA GLN A 115 8.64 -3.63 11.77
C GLN A 115 9.04 -2.21 11.36
N ASP A 116 10.34 -1.94 11.41
CA ASP A 116 10.97 -0.73 10.88
C ASP A 116 11.65 -1.06 9.54
N GLN A 117 11.66 -0.09 8.62
CA GLN A 117 12.28 -0.23 7.30
C GLN A 117 13.24 0.93 7.03
N LEU A 118 14.41 0.60 6.47
CA LEU A 118 15.43 1.57 6.09
C LEU A 118 15.79 1.36 4.62
N TYR A 119 15.77 2.44 3.85
CA TYR A 119 16.15 2.45 2.44
C TYR A 119 17.45 3.21 2.28
N ILE A 120 18.47 2.55 1.74
CA ILE A 120 19.77 3.15 1.43
C ILE A 120 19.99 3.04 -0.07
N PHE A 121 20.21 4.17 -0.74
CA PHE A 121 20.46 4.19 -2.18
C PHE A 121 21.72 3.40 -2.52
N ASP A 122 21.63 2.57 -3.55
CA ASP A 122 22.74 1.78 -4.07
C ASP A 122 23.27 2.45 -5.35
N GLU A 123 24.26 3.34 -5.19
CA GLU A 123 24.83 4.11 -6.30
C GLU A 123 25.45 3.22 -7.37
N GLU A 124 26.09 2.12 -6.97
CA GLU A 124 26.81 1.23 -7.87
C GLU A 124 25.82 0.38 -8.69
N ALA A 125 24.78 -0.14 -8.04
CA ALA A 125 23.74 -0.91 -8.73
C ALA A 125 22.80 -0.03 -9.58
N SER A 126 22.66 1.24 -9.25
CA SER A 126 21.83 2.21 -10.00
C SER A 126 22.59 2.92 -11.13
N ALA A 127 23.92 2.79 -11.19
CA ALA A 127 24.75 3.51 -12.14
C ALA A 127 24.27 3.28 -13.60
N PRO A 128 24.19 4.33 -14.44
CA PRO A 128 24.68 5.71 -14.23
C PRO A 128 23.67 6.66 -13.54
N LEU A 129 22.52 6.18 -13.08
CA LEU A 129 21.45 7.00 -12.52
C LEU A 129 21.78 7.47 -11.09
N ARG A 130 21.28 8.64 -10.70
CA ARG A 130 21.48 9.23 -9.37
C ARG A 130 20.17 9.72 -8.77
N GLU A 131 20.05 9.74 -7.45
CA GLU A 131 18.83 10.28 -6.82
C GLU A 131 18.64 11.79 -7.09
N SER A 132 19.70 12.49 -7.50
CA SER A 132 19.68 13.89 -7.93
C SER A 132 19.10 14.10 -9.34
N ASP A 133 18.79 13.04 -10.08
CA ASP A 133 18.25 13.14 -11.43
C ASP A 133 16.93 13.89 -11.44
N ASN A 134 16.80 14.82 -12.38
CA ASN A 134 15.60 15.62 -12.54
C ASN A 134 14.52 14.85 -13.31
N ILE A 135 13.31 14.86 -12.77
CA ILE A 135 12.13 14.20 -13.32
C ILE A 135 10.96 15.18 -13.35
N VAL A 136 10.09 15.04 -14.34
CA VAL A 136 8.81 15.72 -14.48
C VAL A 136 7.72 14.70 -14.25
N VAL A 137 7.00 14.85 -13.13
CA VAL A 137 6.04 13.86 -12.65
C VAL A 137 4.75 14.54 -12.21
N LEU A 138 3.68 13.76 -12.06
CA LEU A 138 2.39 14.27 -11.60
C LEU A 138 2.55 14.90 -10.20
N ASN A 139 2.00 16.10 -10.02
CA ASN A 139 1.97 16.75 -8.72
C ASN A 139 0.88 16.11 -7.84
N MET A 140 1.25 15.03 -7.13
CA MET A 140 0.32 14.24 -6.32
C MET A 140 -0.33 15.04 -5.18
N HIS A 141 0.42 15.94 -4.54
CA HIS A 141 -0.09 16.75 -3.43
C HIS A 141 -0.96 17.93 -3.89
N MET A 142 -0.94 18.25 -5.20
CA MET A 142 -1.95 19.15 -5.78
C MET A 142 -3.34 18.54 -5.75
N ASN A 143 -3.49 17.23 -5.87
CA ASN A 143 -4.80 16.59 -5.75
C ASN A 143 -5.39 16.75 -4.34
N ALA A 144 -4.56 16.63 -3.29
CA ALA A 144 -4.99 16.89 -1.92
C ALA A 144 -5.49 18.34 -1.74
N PHE A 145 -4.79 19.30 -2.36
CA PHE A 145 -5.27 20.68 -2.42
C PHE A 145 -6.61 20.80 -3.13
N LEU A 146 -6.76 20.20 -4.33
CA LEU A 146 -8.01 20.30 -5.11
C LEU A 146 -9.20 19.75 -4.32
N GLN A 147 -9.03 18.61 -3.66
CA GLN A 147 -10.08 18.01 -2.83
C GLN A 147 -10.49 18.90 -1.64
N VAL A 148 -9.51 19.45 -0.92
CA VAL A 148 -9.78 20.34 0.22
C VAL A 148 -10.40 21.66 -0.26
N PHE A 149 -9.88 22.22 -1.35
CA PHE A 149 -10.34 23.47 -1.93
C PHE A 149 -11.79 23.38 -2.42
N GLU A 150 -12.14 22.30 -3.12
CA GLU A 150 -13.51 22.06 -3.59
C GLU A 150 -14.50 22.01 -2.42
N LYS A 151 -14.11 21.34 -1.33
CA LYS A 151 -14.91 21.29 -0.09
C LYS A 151 -15.08 22.67 0.54
N GLU A 152 -13.98 23.37 0.81
CA GLU A 152 -13.98 24.70 1.46
C GLU A 152 -14.82 25.72 0.67
N ILE A 153 -14.66 25.77 -0.65
CA ILE A 153 -15.43 26.72 -1.46
C ILE A 153 -16.90 26.32 -1.56
N THR A 154 -17.20 25.03 -1.64
CA THR A 154 -18.60 24.57 -1.61
C THR A 154 -19.27 25.03 -0.31
N ASP A 155 -18.59 24.91 0.83
CA ASP A 155 -19.11 25.35 2.13
C ASP A 155 -19.30 26.89 2.17
N ILE A 156 -18.35 27.66 1.64
CA ILE A 156 -18.45 29.13 1.54
C ILE A 156 -19.62 29.55 0.64
N LEU A 157 -19.74 28.94 -0.55
CA LEU A 157 -20.79 29.24 -1.52
C LEU A 157 -22.18 28.84 -0.98
N GLN A 158 -22.31 27.69 -0.32
CA GLN A 158 -23.54 27.30 0.37
C GLN A 158 -23.89 28.28 1.48
N GLY A 159 -22.91 28.67 2.31
CA GLY A 159 -23.12 29.67 3.37
C GLY A 159 -23.55 31.04 2.83
N PHE A 160 -23.03 31.46 1.67
CA PHE A 160 -23.45 32.67 0.98
C PHE A 160 -24.85 32.54 0.38
N ALA A 161 -25.13 31.46 -0.33
CA ALA A 161 -26.44 31.16 -0.92
C ALA A 161 -27.55 31.12 0.14
N ASN A 162 -27.26 30.51 1.30
CA ASN A 162 -28.18 30.46 2.43
C ASN A 162 -28.47 31.84 3.01
N ARG A 163 -27.44 32.70 3.16
CA ARG A 163 -27.62 34.10 3.61
C ARG A 163 -28.42 34.93 2.63
N ILE A 164 -28.15 34.79 1.33
CA ILE A 164 -28.92 35.47 0.27
C ILE A 164 -30.36 35.00 0.28
N ASN A 165 -30.61 33.69 0.24
CA ASN A 165 -31.97 33.13 0.27
C ASN A 165 -32.74 33.61 1.50
N HIS A 166 -32.08 33.65 2.66
CA HIS A 166 -32.69 34.15 3.88
C HIS A 166 -33.03 35.65 3.81
N ARG A 167 -32.20 36.50 3.18
CA ARG A 167 -32.53 37.92 2.93
C ARG A 167 -33.64 38.08 1.89
N LEU A 168 -33.55 37.41 0.75
CA LEU A 168 -34.53 37.46 -0.34
C LEU A 168 -35.91 37.00 0.12
N ASN A 169 -35.97 35.98 0.98
CA ASN A 169 -37.22 35.49 1.55
C ASN A 169 -37.84 36.49 2.55
N ARG A 170 -37.06 37.37 3.19
CA ARG A 170 -37.59 38.41 4.09
C ARG A 170 -38.09 39.66 3.37
N THR A 171 -37.69 39.91 2.13
CA THR A 171 -38.14 41.08 1.34
C THR A 171 -39.40 40.76 0.53
N PRO A 172 -40.57 41.37 0.82
CA PRO A 172 -41.86 40.99 0.21
C PRO A 172 -41.87 41.07 -1.32
N GLY A 173 -41.34 42.16 -1.89
CA GLY A 173 -41.32 42.38 -3.34
C GLY A 173 -40.43 41.40 -4.12
N VAL A 174 -39.32 40.97 -3.51
CA VAL A 174 -38.35 40.07 -4.16
C VAL A 174 -38.85 38.62 -4.16
N ARG A 175 -39.61 38.22 -3.13
CA ARG A 175 -40.28 36.91 -3.10
C ARG A 175 -41.29 36.74 -4.24
N VAL A 176 -42.03 37.81 -4.55
CA VAL A 176 -42.99 37.86 -5.67
C VAL A 176 -42.25 37.85 -7.00
N LEU A 177 -41.19 38.66 -7.14
CA LEU A 177 -40.36 38.71 -8.34
C LEU A 177 -39.66 37.36 -8.62
N LYS A 178 -39.16 36.67 -7.59
CA LYS A 178 -38.57 35.32 -7.70
C LYS A 178 -39.61 34.30 -8.18
N ARG A 179 -40.81 34.29 -7.59
CA ARG A 179 -41.92 33.43 -8.05
C ARG A 179 -42.35 33.73 -9.49
N LEU A 180 -42.35 35.00 -9.89
CA LEU A 180 -42.63 35.42 -11.27
C LEU A 180 -41.52 34.97 -12.22
N MET A 181 -40.25 35.15 -11.85
CA MET A 181 -39.10 34.71 -12.63
C MET A 181 -39.04 33.19 -12.78
N ASP A 182 -39.34 32.42 -11.72
CA ASP A 182 -39.38 30.96 -11.77
C ASP A 182 -40.54 30.47 -12.65
N ARG A 183 -41.65 31.23 -12.72
CA ARG A 183 -42.77 30.99 -13.65
C ARG A 183 -42.41 31.31 -15.11
N ILE A 184 -41.59 32.34 -15.33
CA ILE A 184 -41.13 32.80 -16.65
C ILE A 184 -40.00 31.92 -17.19
N ARG A 185 -39.09 31.45 -16.32
CA ARG A 185 -37.97 30.55 -16.68
C ARG A 185 -38.41 29.12 -17.04
N GLY A 186 -39.70 28.81 -16.96
CA GLY A 186 -40.27 27.48 -17.22
C GLY A 186 -40.18 26.97 -18.66
N LYS A 187 -39.74 27.76 -19.66
CA LYS A 187 -39.50 27.25 -21.02
C LYS A 187 -38.34 27.98 -21.70
N ARG A 188 -37.29 27.21 -22.02
CA ARG A 188 -36.07 27.53 -22.79
C ARG A 188 -34.95 28.29 -22.07
N LYS A 189 -33.96 27.50 -21.62
CA LYS A 189 -32.54 27.80 -21.88
C LYS A 189 -31.91 26.55 -22.50
N SER A 190 -31.08 26.74 -23.52
CA SER A 190 -30.27 25.64 -24.05
C SER A 190 -29.18 25.28 -23.02
N VAL A 191 -28.80 24.01 -22.97
CA VAL A 191 -27.82 23.47 -22.01
C VAL A 191 -26.42 24.09 -22.19
N LEU A 192 -26.11 24.64 -23.36
CA LEU A 192 -24.82 25.27 -23.66
C LEU A 192 -24.62 26.67 -23.04
N GLU A 193 -25.67 27.45 -22.80
CA GLU A 193 -25.53 28.81 -22.22
C GLU A 193 -25.37 28.83 -20.68
N ILE A 194 -25.63 27.70 -20.01
CA ILE A 194 -25.49 27.59 -18.55
C ILE A 194 -24.02 27.36 -18.15
N SER A 195 -23.21 26.80 -19.05
CA SER A 195 -21.80 26.47 -18.76
C SER A 195 -20.84 27.67 -18.86
N GLU A 196 -21.13 28.68 -19.68
CA GLU A 196 -20.23 29.84 -19.89
C GLU A 196 -20.53 31.05 -18.99
N ASN A 197 -21.71 31.10 -18.36
CA ASN A 197 -22.17 32.27 -17.59
C ASN A 197 -22.51 31.97 -16.13
N ASP A 198 -22.00 30.88 -15.53
CA ASP A 198 -22.14 30.67 -14.09
C ASP A 198 -21.16 31.60 -13.34
N PRO A 199 -21.63 32.68 -12.69
CA PRO A 199 -20.76 33.59 -11.96
C PRO A 199 -20.02 32.88 -10.83
N SER A 200 -20.60 31.79 -10.33
CA SER A 200 -20.04 30.95 -9.27
C SER A 200 -18.78 30.22 -9.75
N LEU A 201 -18.77 29.75 -11.00
CA LEU A 201 -17.62 29.06 -11.60
C LEU A 201 -16.47 30.05 -11.88
N ALA A 202 -16.79 31.27 -12.34
CA ALA A 202 -15.79 32.31 -12.54
C ALA A 202 -15.13 32.74 -11.22
N ILE A 203 -15.92 32.93 -10.15
CA ILE A 203 -15.41 33.22 -8.80
C ILE A 203 -14.55 32.07 -8.27
N LEU A 204 -14.98 30.83 -8.50
CA LEU A 204 -14.24 29.61 -8.15
C LEU A 204 -12.86 29.60 -8.81
N LEU A 205 -12.79 29.87 -10.12
CA LEU A 205 -11.54 29.88 -10.89
C LEU A 205 -10.57 30.99 -10.44
N VAL A 206 -11.07 32.18 -10.11
CA VAL A 206 -10.24 33.27 -9.57
C VAL A 206 -9.61 32.88 -8.24
N HIS A 207 -10.41 32.32 -7.32
CA HIS A 207 -9.89 31.85 -6.03
C HIS A 207 -8.96 30.66 -6.21
N LEU A 208 -9.25 29.74 -7.14
CA LEU A 208 -8.42 28.57 -7.42
C LEU A 208 -7.03 29.02 -7.85
N ASN A 209 -6.94 29.92 -8.82
CA ASN A 209 -5.66 30.41 -9.34
C ASN A 209 -4.85 31.15 -8.27
N ALA A 210 -5.50 32.03 -7.49
CA ALA A 210 -4.84 32.77 -6.42
C ALA A 210 -4.28 31.84 -5.32
N ASN A 211 -5.04 30.82 -4.92
CA ASN A 211 -4.60 29.87 -3.89
C ASN A 211 -3.57 28.87 -4.42
N LEU A 212 -3.68 28.44 -5.69
CA LEU A 212 -2.64 27.63 -6.34
C LEU A 212 -1.30 28.37 -6.33
N LYS A 213 -1.31 29.67 -6.66
CA LYS A 213 -0.11 30.50 -6.61
C LYS A 213 0.48 30.58 -5.20
N GLY A 214 -0.36 30.83 -4.19
CA GLY A 214 0.08 30.95 -2.80
C GLY A 214 0.57 29.64 -2.16
N ILE A 215 0.08 28.49 -2.62
CA ILE A 215 0.40 27.17 -2.04
C ILE A 215 1.58 26.51 -2.76
N PHE A 216 1.60 26.59 -4.09
CA PHE A 216 2.57 25.88 -4.94
C PHE A 216 3.60 26.80 -5.60
N ASN A 217 3.68 28.07 -5.18
CA ASN A 217 4.61 29.06 -5.71
C ASN A 217 4.48 29.26 -7.24
N ASP A 218 3.26 29.54 -7.69
CA ASP A 218 2.91 29.80 -9.09
C ASP A 218 3.20 28.61 -10.04
N PRO A 219 2.48 27.48 -9.88
CA PRO A 219 2.76 26.28 -10.66
C PRO A 219 2.41 26.49 -12.14
N LYS A 220 3.37 26.25 -13.03
CA LYS A 220 3.17 26.33 -14.50
C LYS A 220 2.34 25.18 -15.08
N SER A 221 2.15 24.10 -14.31
CA SER A 221 1.43 22.92 -14.76
C SER A 221 0.96 22.06 -13.59
N MET A 222 0.08 21.10 -13.87
CA MET A 222 -0.27 20.01 -12.94
C MET A 222 0.86 19.00 -12.70
N PHE A 223 1.99 19.15 -13.39
CA PHE A 223 3.21 18.39 -13.21
C PHE A 223 4.24 19.21 -12.45
N VAL A 224 5.07 18.55 -11.66
CA VAL A 224 6.16 19.15 -10.91
C VAL A 224 7.50 18.64 -11.44
N SER A 225 8.44 19.56 -11.64
CA SER A 225 9.84 19.24 -11.91
C SER A 225 10.58 19.14 -10.58
N THR A 226 11.12 17.97 -10.26
CA THR A 226 11.81 17.71 -8.99
C THR A 226 12.89 16.65 -9.18
N THR A 227 13.72 16.41 -8.17
CA THR A 227 14.62 15.26 -8.14
C THR A 227 13.91 14.00 -7.68
N VAL A 228 14.43 12.83 -8.08
CA VAL A 228 13.97 11.52 -7.60
C VAL A 228 14.01 11.44 -6.07
N LYS A 229 15.09 11.90 -5.45
CA LYS A 229 15.26 11.93 -4.00
C LYS A 229 14.13 12.69 -3.29
N ASN A 230 13.81 13.88 -3.79
CA ASN A 230 12.77 14.72 -3.22
C ASN A 230 11.38 14.09 -3.42
N TYR A 231 11.12 13.50 -4.58
CA TYR A 231 9.83 12.88 -4.85
C TYR A 231 9.59 11.62 -4.00
N LEU A 232 10.63 10.82 -3.79
CA LEU A 232 10.55 9.56 -3.06
C LEU A 232 10.69 9.72 -1.55
N PHE A 233 11.64 10.53 -1.05
CA PHE A 233 12.03 10.52 0.37
C PHE A 233 12.15 11.92 1.02
N ASP A 234 12.88 12.86 0.42
CA ASP A 234 13.18 14.14 1.06
C ASP A 234 11.97 15.10 1.08
N GLY A 235 11.08 14.97 0.11
CA GLY A 235 9.83 15.70 0.03
C GLY A 235 9.87 16.93 -0.89
N VAL A 236 8.85 17.02 -1.76
CA VAL A 236 8.55 18.22 -2.57
C VAL A 236 7.83 19.23 -1.69
N ARG A 237 8.42 20.41 -1.52
CA ARG A 237 7.94 21.46 -0.61
C ARG A 237 6.79 22.28 -1.22
N PHE A 238 5.79 22.58 -0.40
CA PHE A 238 4.64 23.44 -0.72
C PHE A 238 4.12 24.11 0.57
N CYS A 239 3.14 25.01 0.46
CA CYS A 239 2.66 25.82 1.60
C CYS A 239 3.79 26.62 2.27
N VAL A 240 4.61 27.31 1.48
CA VAL A 240 5.69 28.16 2.01
C VAL A 240 5.10 29.53 2.38
N ASN A 241 5.02 29.83 3.67
CA ASN A 241 4.46 31.08 4.21
C ASN A 241 3.08 31.47 3.63
N PRO A 242 2.07 30.59 3.66
CA PRO A 242 0.77 30.85 3.05
C PRO A 242 0.00 31.93 3.84
N GLN A 243 -0.83 32.70 3.14
CA GLN A 243 -1.65 33.77 3.71
C GLN A 243 -3.15 33.58 3.39
N GLY A 244 -4.02 34.19 4.19
CA GLY A 244 -5.47 34.17 3.95
C GLY A 244 -6.05 32.76 3.81
N LEU A 245 -6.83 32.55 2.74
CA LEU A 245 -7.46 31.26 2.43
C LEU A 245 -6.43 30.15 2.17
N ALA A 246 -5.28 30.47 1.56
CA ALA A 246 -4.22 29.48 1.34
C ALA A 246 -3.70 28.92 2.66
N LYS A 247 -3.60 29.75 3.71
CA LYS A 247 -3.19 29.30 5.05
C LYS A 247 -4.22 28.36 5.67
N ALA A 248 -5.51 28.69 5.55
CA ALA A 248 -6.59 27.83 6.04
C ALA A 248 -6.57 26.46 5.34
N ILE A 249 -6.40 26.44 4.01
CA ILE A 249 -6.31 25.21 3.22
C ILE A 249 -5.06 24.40 3.61
N CYS A 250 -3.90 25.03 3.76
CA CYS A 250 -2.69 24.34 4.20
C CYS A 250 -2.85 23.73 5.61
N ASN A 251 -3.54 24.41 6.53
CA ASN A 251 -3.87 23.85 7.84
C ASN A 251 -4.81 22.64 7.73
N GLN A 252 -5.82 22.70 6.88
CA GLN A 252 -6.76 21.59 6.64
C GLN A 252 -6.05 20.39 5.99
N ILE A 253 -5.14 20.63 5.05
CA ILE A 253 -4.28 19.59 4.46
C ILE A 253 -3.37 18.98 5.53
N LYS A 254 -2.77 19.79 6.40
CA LYS A 254 -1.97 19.30 7.54
C LYS A 254 -2.82 18.43 8.47
N GLU A 255 -4.04 18.86 8.76
CA GLU A 255 -5.00 18.10 9.58
C GLU A 255 -5.50 16.83 8.90
N SER A 256 -5.42 16.70 7.58
CA SER A 256 -5.80 15.47 6.87
C SER A 256 -4.96 14.24 7.28
N SER A 257 -3.81 14.44 7.94
CA SER A 257 -2.96 13.39 8.51
C SER A 257 -2.54 12.30 7.52
N SER A 258 -2.33 12.65 6.24
CA SER A 258 -1.79 11.71 5.26
C SER A 258 -0.35 11.31 5.62
N LYS A 259 -0.04 10.02 5.47
CA LYS A 259 1.30 9.46 5.73
C LYS A 259 2.37 10.02 4.78
N THR A 260 1.98 10.48 3.59
CA THR A 260 2.93 11.02 2.59
C THR A 260 3.24 12.50 2.79
N LEU A 261 2.65 13.15 3.80
CA LEU A 261 2.83 14.56 4.11
C LEU A 261 3.55 14.74 5.45
N ARG A 262 4.48 15.68 5.50
CA ARG A 262 5.15 16.08 6.73
C ARG A 262 5.26 17.59 6.84
N GLU A 263 5.22 18.08 8.07
CA GLU A 263 5.54 19.46 8.38
C GLU A 263 7.05 19.61 8.57
N LEU A 264 7.62 20.63 7.94
CA LEU A 264 9.01 21.03 8.10
C LEU A 264 9.15 22.05 9.22
N LYS A 265 10.39 22.28 9.67
CA LYS A 265 10.69 23.18 10.80
C LYS A 265 10.23 24.63 10.61
N ASP A 266 10.09 25.05 9.36
CA ASP A 266 9.63 26.38 8.97
C ASP A 266 8.09 26.47 8.86
N GLY A 267 7.36 25.41 9.20
CA GLY A 267 5.90 25.33 9.06
C GLY A 267 5.43 25.02 7.63
N SER A 268 6.34 24.89 6.66
CA SER A 268 5.99 24.44 5.31
C SER A 268 5.67 22.94 5.28
N LEU A 269 4.93 22.50 4.27
CA LEU A 269 4.60 21.10 4.09
C LEU A 269 5.50 20.48 3.02
N ALA A 270 5.81 19.20 3.16
CA ALA A 270 6.56 18.43 2.19
C ALA A 270 5.86 17.12 1.86
N PHE A 271 5.73 16.83 0.58
CA PHE A 271 5.14 15.59 0.06
C PHE A 271 6.22 14.63 -0.43
N SER A 272 6.16 13.37 0.01
CA SER A 272 7.04 12.29 -0.45
C SER A 272 6.37 10.93 -0.28
N PHE A 273 6.64 9.99 -1.19
CA PHE A 273 6.02 8.66 -1.13
C PHE A 273 6.46 7.82 0.07
N PHE A 274 7.77 7.78 0.34
CA PHE A 274 8.38 6.78 1.21
C PHE A 274 9.04 7.36 2.46
N HIS A 275 8.90 8.66 2.73
CA HIS A 275 9.45 9.26 3.95
C HIS A 275 8.96 8.59 5.23
N HIS A 276 7.65 8.34 5.33
CA HIS A 276 7.04 7.70 6.50
C HIS A 276 7.44 6.24 6.69
N VAL A 277 7.92 5.59 5.63
CA VAL A 277 8.40 4.21 5.66
C VAL A 277 9.89 4.15 5.99
N SER A 278 10.65 5.21 5.66
CA SER A 278 12.09 5.25 5.82
C SER A 278 12.51 5.82 7.19
N SER A 279 12.91 4.94 8.11
CA SER A 279 13.39 5.32 9.44
C SER A 279 14.85 5.79 9.40
N THR A 280 15.11 7.03 8.96
CA THR A 280 16.48 7.55 8.87
C THR A 280 16.99 8.25 10.14
N LYS A 281 16.18 8.44 11.19
CA LYS A 281 16.64 9.04 12.46
C LYS A 281 15.93 8.45 13.68
N LEU A 282 16.69 8.43 14.78
CA LEU A 282 16.46 7.97 16.16
C LEU A 282 15.19 8.51 16.87
N ASN A 283 14.07 8.67 16.18
CA ASN A 283 12.77 8.92 16.80
C ASN A 283 11.83 7.83 16.36
N LYS A 284 11.27 7.15 17.37
CA LYS A 284 10.10 6.27 17.32
C LYS A 284 9.26 6.60 16.10
N CYS A 285 9.13 5.63 15.19
CA CYS A 285 8.01 5.44 14.28
C CYS A 285 6.81 6.33 14.68
N MET A 286 6.78 7.56 14.17
CA MET A 286 5.81 8.54 14.60
C MET A 286 4.50 8.18 13.92
N ALA A 287 3.48 7.99 14.76
CA ALA A 287 2.08 7.72 14.48
C ALA A 287 1.64 6.26 14.38
N PHE A 288 2.22 5.34 13.60
CA PHE A 288 1.71 3.96 13.58
C PHE A 288 2.79 2.96 13.18
N CYS A 289 3.53 2.47 14.17
CA CYS A 289 4.22 1.20 14.00
C CYS A 289 3.18 0.10 14.18
N LEU A 290 2.84 -0.60 13.10
CA LEU A 290 1.84 -1.67 13.17
C LEU A 290 2.35 -2.76 14.12
N SER A 291 1.61 -3.01 15.20
CA SER A 291 1.85 -4.15 16.09
C SER A 291 1.35 -5.41 15.38
N LEU A 292 2.25 -6.11 14.72
CA LEU A 292 2.01 -7.37 14.03
C LEU A 292 2.02 -8.51 15.05
N HIS A 293 1.09 -9.46 14.94
CA HIS A 293 1.11 -10.68 15.74
C HIS A 293 1.15 -11.91 14.84
N PHE A 294 2.07 -12.82 15.11
CA PHE A 294 2.30 -14.05 14.36
C PHE A 294 2.08 -15.27 15.26
N TYR A 295 1.36 -16.28 14.76
CA TYR A 295 0.94 -17.49 15.51
C TYR A 295 1.76 -18.73 15.10
N PHE A 296 2.26 -19.50 16.08
CA PHE A 296 3.13 -20.68 15.86
C PHE A 296 2.39 -21.98 15.58
N GLU A 297 1.28 -22.27 16.26
CA GLU A 297 0.57 -23.56 16.09
C GLU A 297 -0.17 -23.69 14.75
N LEU A 298 -0.36 -22.57 14.04
CA LEU A 298 -1.05 -22.47 12.76
C LEU A 298 -0.35 -21.39 11.94
N ILE A 299 0.82 -21.69 11.37
CA ILE A 299 1.72 -20.76 10.64
C ILE A 299 1.02 -20.04 9.44
N SER A 300 -0.28 -20.21 9.27
CA SER A 300 -1.19 -19.53 8.34
C SER A 300 -1.91 -18.30 8.90
N ASN A 301 -1.85 -18.03 10.21
CA ASN A 301 -2.68 -17.01 10.86
C ASN A 301 -1.86 -15.79 11.32
N PHE A 302 -1.97 -14.69 10.60
CA PHE A 302 -1.40 -13.38 10.92
C PHE A 302 -2.49 -12.42 11.37
N THR A 303 -2.19 -11.57 12.36
CA THR A 303 -3.14 -10.54 12.81
C THR A 303 -2.46 -9.19 12.96
N LEU A 304 -3.22 -8.13 12.66
CA LEU A 304 -2.77 -6.76 12.62
C LEU A 304 -3.35 -6.01 13.80
N SER A 305 -2.52 -5.55 14.74
CA SER A 305 -2.96 -4.87 15.97
C SER A 305 -4.05 -5.66 16.73
N ASN A 306 -3.84 -6.96 16.93
CA ASN A 306 -4.80 -7.90 17.53
C ASN A 306 -6.11 -8.11 16.76
N ARG A 307 -6.20 -7.71 15.49
CA ARG A 307 -7.37 -7.96 14.64
C ARG A 307 -7.05 -9.01 13.57
N LYS A 308 -7.96 -9.99 13.41
CA LYS A 308 -8.01 -10.91 12.26
C LYS A 308 -8.62 -10.27 11.01
N MET A 309 -9.09 -9.03 11.15
CA MET A 309 -9.68 -8.25 10.08
C MET A 309 -9.02 -6.87 10.03
N VAL A 310 -8.79 -6.38 8.83
CA VAL A 310 -8.51 -4.96 8.57
C VAL A 310 -9.68 -4.15 9.15
N PRO A 311 -9.49 -2.90 9.63
CA PRO A 311 -10.59 -2.10 10.15
C PRO A 311 -11.81 -2.16 9.24
N ALA A 312 -12.98 -2.49 9.80
CA ALA A 312 -14.20 -2.79 9.02
C ALA A 312 -14.56 -1.71 7.99
N LYS A 313 -14.15 -0.46 8.24
CA LYS A 313 -14.31 0.69 7.33
C LYS A 313 -13.62 0.52 5.97
N ASN A 314 -12.71 -0.44 5.80
CA ASN A 314 -11.90 -0.55 4.59
C ASN A 314 -12.63 -1.20 3.43
N TYR A 315 -13.35 -2.30 3.68
CA TYR A 315 -14.10 -3.04 2.65
C TYR A 315 -15.47 -3.46 3.20
N LEU A 316 -16.43 -2.55 3.19
CA LEU A 316 -17.78 -2.82 3.71
C LEU A 316 -18.64 -3.56 2.67
N ASN A 317 -19.55 -4.42 3.14
CA ASN A 317 -20.62 -4.96 2.28
C ASN A 317 -21.77 -3.94 2.12
N GLU A 318 -22.80 -4.30 1.33
CA GLU A 318 -23.97 -3.45 1.09
C GLU A 318 -24.70 -2.99 2.37
N ASN A 319 -24.57 -3.74 3.46
CA ASN A 319 -25.19 -3.46 4.76
C ASN A 319 -24.29 -2.61 5.69
N ASN A 320 -23.17 -2.06 5.20
CA ASN A 320 -22.15 -1.40 6.02
C ASN A 320 -21.55 -2.29 7.12
N GLU A 321 -21.44 -3.59 6.87
CA GLU A 321 -20.80 -4.56 7.74
C GLU A 321 -19.46 -5.02 7.15
N ALA A 322 -18.63 -5.65 7.98
CA ALA A 322 -17.33 -6.13 7.55
C ALA A 322 -17.48 -7.32 6.60
N SER A 323 -17.01 -7.16 5.35
CA SER A 323 -17.01 -8.21 4.34
C SER A 323 -15.83 -9.19 4.48
N MET A 324 -15.84 -10.26 3.68
CA MET A 324 -14.71 -11.17 3.57
C MET A 324 -13.42 -10.51 3.08
N CYS A 325 -13.52 -9.41 2.33
CA CYS A 325 -12.38 -8.63 1.86
C CYS A 325 -11.54 -8.02 2.99
N ASN A 326 -12.11 -7.89 4.21
CA ASN A 326 -11.37 -7.43 5.37
C ASN A 326 -10.53 -8.53 6.04
N GLN A 327 -10.66 -9.80 5.65
CA GLN A 327 -9.93 -10.89 6.31
C GLN A 327 -8.42 -10.74 6.13
N ILE A 328 -7.69 -10.96 7.23
CA ILE A 328 -6.23 -10.99 7.24
C ILE A 328 -5.81 -12.46 7.29
N ASN A 329 -5.43 -12.97 6.12
CA ASN A 329 -4.96 -14.33 5.90
C ASN A 329 -3.46 -14.34 5.58
N GLY A 330 -2.76 -15.39 6.02
CA GLY A 330 -1.39 -15.65 5.61
C GLY A 330 -0.33 -15.14 6.58
N THR A 331 0.84 -14.79 6.05
CA THR A 331 1.97 -14.19 6.80
C THR A 331 2.33 -12.81 6.25
N ASP A 332 3.34 -12.14 6.81
CA ASP A 332 3.88 -10.89 6.27
C ASP A 332 4.85 -11.09 5.08
N ALA A 333 4.80 -12.26 4.45
CA ALA A 333 5.67 -12.72 3.36
C ALA A 333 7.17 -12.86 3.71
N SER A 334 7.58 -12.68 4.97
CA SER A 334 8.98 -12.87 5.37
C SER A 334 9.33 -14.32 5.66
N MET A 335 8.35 -15.12 6.06
CA MET A 335 8.49 -16.54 6.42
C MET A 335 7.18 -17.28 6.14
N PHE A 336 7.29 -18.60 6.00
CA PHE A 336 6.19 -19.49 5.66
C PHE A 336 6.25 -20.78 6.50
N PRO A 337 5.13 -21.52 6.62
CA PRO A 337 5.13 -22.83 7.27
C PRO A 337 6.14 -23.79 6.63
N PRO A 338 6.79 -24.68 7.40
CA PRO A 338 7.64 -25.74 6.85
C PRO A 338 6.82 -26.80 6.11
N PHE A 339 7.52 -27.73 5.45
CA PHE A 339 6.95 -28.93 4.80
C PHE A 339 5.88 -28.68 3.73
N ARG A 340 6.05 -27.59 2.96
CA ARG A 340 5.18 -27.27 1.83
C ARG A 340 5.26 -28.32 0.74
N GLN A 341 4.10 -28.71 0.22
CA GLN A 341 3.96 -29.63 -0.90
C GLN A 341 3.81 -28.88 -2.23
N PRO A 342 4.18 -29.50 -3.36
CA PRO A 342 3.84 -28.99 -4.69
C PRO A 342 2.32 -28.80 -4.82
N GLY A 343 1.90 -27.63 -5.32
CA GLY A 343 0.48 -27.29 -5.47
C GLY A 343 -0.16 -26.60 -4.27
N ASP A 344 0.49 -26.55 -3.10
CA ASP A 344 -0.06 -25.83 -1.95
C ASP A 344 -0.12 -24.33 -2.26
N ASN A 345 -1.31 -23.71 -2.21
CA ASN A 345 -1.45 -22.26 -2.27
C ASN A 345 -1.13 -21.62 -0.90
N MET A 346 -0.73 -20.35 -0.89
CA MET A 346 -0.48 -19.61 0.35
C MET A 346 -1.11 -18.23 0.30
N TYR A 347 -1.28 -17.63 1.46
CA TYR A 347 -1.69 -16.24 1.58
C TYR A 347 -0.55 -15.42 2.17
N ILE A 348 -0.47 -14.17 1.77
CA ILE A 348 0.30 -13.13 2.44
C ILE A 348 -0.62 -11.95 2.72
N PHE A 349 -0.35 -11.18 3.76
CA PHE A 349 -0.99 -9.89 3.97
C PHE A 349 -0.02 -8.77 3.61
N SER A 350 -0.39 -7.94 2.63
CA SER A 350 0.39 -6.76 2.27
C SER A 350 -0.19 -5.53 2.97
N THR A 351 0.62 -4.94 3.86
CA THR A 351 0.26 -3.71 4.58
C THR A 351 0.17 -2.50 3.66
N ASP A 352 0.85 -2.54 2.50
CA ASP A 352 0.96 -1.41 1.57
C ASP A 352 -0.32 -1.25 0.73
N ILE A 353 -1.05 -2.35 0.51
CA ILE A 353 -2.34 -2.37 -0.19
C ILE A 353 -3.51 -2.80 0.72
N CYS A 354 -3.26 -2.92 2.03
CA CYS A 354 -4.21 -3.30 3.07
C CYS A 354 -5.08 -4.54 2.76
N ARG A 355 -4.49 -5.60 2.20
CA ARG A 355 -5.24 -6.75 1.67
C ARG A 355 -4.42 -8.04 1.73
N SER A 356 -5.12 -9.16 1.92
CA SER A 356 -4.55 -10.49 1.72
C SER A 356 -4.47 -10.87 0.25
N VAL A 357 -3.32 -11.41 -0.15
CA VAL A 357 -3.00 -11.83 -1.50
C VAL A 357 -2.77 -13.33 -1.49
N GLN A 358 -3.49 -14.05 -2.35
CA GLN A 358 -3.25 -15.47 -2.58
C GLN A 358 -2.12 -15.65 -3.58
N LEU A 359 -1.19 -16.55 -3.26
CA LEU A 359 -0.08 -16.95 -4.10
C LEU A 359 -0.27 -18.41 -4.53
N PHE A 360 -0.13 -18.64 -5.83
CA PHE A 360 -0.28 -19.93 -6.48
C PHE A 360 1.09 -20.51 -6.79
N ASN A 361 1.26 -21.81 -6.52
CA ASN A 361 2.46 -22.54 -6.90
C ASN A 361 2.57 -22.56 -8.43
N GLN A 362 3.76 -22.25 -8.94
CA GLN A 362 4.05 -22.24 -10.37
C GLN A 362 4.84 -23.49 -10.75
N HIS A 363 6.15 -23.44 -10.55
CA HIS A 363 7.07 -24.52 -10.93
C HIS A 363 8.21 -24.63 -9.92
N PRO A 364 8.90 -25.78 -9.85
CA PRO A 364 10.13 -25.93 -9.08
C PRO A 364 11.20 -24.98 -9.62
N ILE A 365 12.06 -24.50 -8.73
CA ILE A 365 13.24 -23.70 -9.07
C ILE A 365 14.41 -24.15 -8.21
N GLU A 366 15.61 -23.83 -8.66
CA GLU A 366 16.83 -23.92 -7.85
C GLU A 366 17.40 -22.51 -7.69
N TYR A 367 17.66 -22.11 -6.44
CA TYR A 367 18.28 -20.83 -6.15
C TYR A 367 19.51 -21.05 -5.29
N LYS A 368 20.69 -20.76 -5.84
CA LYS A 368 21.99 -20.95 -5.18
C LYS A 368 22.19 -22.38 -4.64
N GLY A 369 21.84 -23.40 -5.42
CA GLY A 369 21.96 -24.80 -5.00
C GLY A 369 20.82 -25.30 -4.11
N ILE A 370 19.86 -24.45 -3.75
CA ILE A 370 18.75 -24.79 -2.86
C ILE A 370 17.48 -25.00 -3.71
N PRO A 371 16.88 -26.21 -3.69
CA PRO A 371 15.61 -26.44 -4.38
C PRO A 371 14.49 -25.68 -3.66
N GLY A 372 13.58 -25.11 -4.44
CA GLY A 372 12.45 -24.37 -3.94
C GLY A 372 11.29 -24.36 -4.93
N TYR A 373 10.21 -23.70 -4.54
CA TYR A 373 9.04 -23.53 -5.38
C TYR A 373 8.88 -22.05 -5.73
N ARG A 374 8.59 -21.75 -7.00
CA ARG A 374 8.18 -20.41 -7.41
C ARG A 374 6.69 -20.23 -7.16
N TYR A 375 6.34 -19.11 -6.54
CA TYR A 375 4.98 -18.67 -6.31
C TYR A 375 4.71 -17.35 -7.03
N SER A 376 3.50 -17.18 -7.54
CA SER A 376 3.05 -15.91 -8.13
C SER A 376 1.60 -15.60 -7.77
N ILE A 377 1.24 -14.34 -7.92
CA ILE A 377 -0.15 -13.87 -7.78
C ILE A 377 -0.93 -14.36 -9.01
N GLY A 378 -2.19 -14.77 -8.82
CA GLY A 378 -3.08 -15.17 -9.92
C GLY A 378 -3.58 -13.96 -10.72
N GLU A 379 -3.98 -14.18 -11.98
CA GLU A 379 -4.44 -13.12 -12.88
C GLU A 379 -5.66 -12.36 -12.33
N ASN A 380 -6.55 -13.06 -11.62
CA ASN A 380 -7.79 -12.52 -11.08
C ASN A 380 -7.59 -11.53 -9.92
N PHE A 381 -6.36 -11.32 -9.43
CA PHE A 381 -6.10 -10.52 -8.24
C PHE A 381 -6.55 -9.05 -8.36
N VAL A 382 -6.29 -8.43 -9.52
CA VAL A 382 -6.69 -7.05 -9.85
C VAL A 382 -7.44 -6.93 -11.17
N ASN A 383 -7.46 -8.00 -11.99
CA ASN A 383 -8.14 -7.95 -13.28
C ASN A 383 -9.64 -8.24 -13.16
N ASP A 384 -10.02 -9.15 -12.25
CA ASP A 384 -11.36 -9.68 -12.15
C ASP A 384 -11.95 -9.42 -10.75
N ILE A 385 -12.33 -8.16 -10.54
CA ILE A 385 -13.05 -7.72 -9.33
C ILE A 385 -14.54 -7.55 -9.66
N GLY A 386 -15.39 -8.33 -8.99
CA GLY A 386 -16.82 -8.35 -9.22
C GLY A 386 -17.55 -9.45 -8.43
N PRO A 387 -18.89 -9.41 -8.41
CA PRO A 387 -19.70 -10.35 -7.64
C PRO A 387 -19.53 -11.80 -8.10
N GLU A 388 -19.17 -12.02 -9.37
CA GLU A 388 -18.85 -13.33 -9.95
C GLU A 388 -17.63 -14.02 -9.31
N HIS A 389 -16.79 -13.27 -8.59
CA HIS A 389 -15.58 -13.76 -7.92
C HIS A 389 -15.64 -13.62 -6.39
N ASP A 390 -16.80 -13.26 -5.84
CA ASP A 390 -17.01 -13.05 -4.38
C ASP A 390 -16.00 -12.06 -3.78
N ASN A 391 -15.58 -11.07 -4.57
CA ASN A 391 -14.55 -10.09 -4.22
C ASN A 391 -14.98 -8.65 -4.59
N ASP A 392 -16.25 -8.45 -4.89
CA ASP A 392 -16.85 -7.14 -5.18
C ASP A 392 -16.71 -6.14 -4.02
N CYS A 393 -16.58 -6.62 -2.78
CA CYS A 393 -16.31 -5.79 -1.62
C CYS A 393 -14.99 -4.97 -1.68
N PHE A 394 -14.11 -5.25 -2.64
CA PHE A 394 -12.94 -4.41 -2.92
C PHE A 394 -13.30 -3.13 -3.73
N CYS A 395 -14.52 -3.03 -4.25
CA CYS A 395 -15.03 -1.86 -4.96
C CYS A 395 -15.73 -0.89 -4.01
N VAL A 396 -14.95 0.01 -3.40
CA VAL A 396 -15.44 0.93 -2.34
C VAL A 396 -16.18 2.17 -2.86
N ASP A 397 -16.16 2.40 -4.18
CA ASP A 397 -16.80 3.51 -4.91
C ASP A 397 -16.56 4.93 -4.31
N LYS A 398 -15.40 5.15 -3.68
CA LYS A 398 -15.08 6.43 -3.01
C LYS A 398 -14.58 7.50 -3.97
N LEU A 399 -14.02 7.11 -5.10
CA LEU A 399 -13.51 8.03 -6.09
C LEU A 399 -14.67 8.66 -6.90
N THR A 400 -14.83 9.97 -6.77
CA THR A 400 -15.72 10.78 -7.60
C THR A 400 -14.98 11.19 -8.89
N ASN A 401 -15.72 11.31 -10.00
CA ASN A 401 -15.19 11.80 -11.29
C ASN A 401 -14.02 10.98 -11.90
N VAL A 402 -13.92 9.69 -11.58
CA VAL A 402 -12.96 8.77 -12.20
C VAL A 402 -13.62 7.84 -13.22
N ILE A 403 -12.82 7.31 -14.15
CA ILE A 403 -13.24 6.29 -15.11
C ILE A 403 -13.42 4.97 -14.36
N LYS A 404 -14.67 4.63 -14.04
CA LYS A 404 -15.07 3.42 -13.33
C LYS A 404 -16.22 2.71 -14.03
N ARG A 405 -16.38 1.43 -13.73
CA ARG A 405 -17.52 0.61 -14.15
C ARG A 405 -18.79 1.08 -13.42
N LYS A 406 -19.96 0.68 -13.93
CA LYS A 406 -21.27 1.06 -13.35
C LYS A 406 -21.46 0.60 -11.90
N ASN A 407 -20.78 -0.48 -11.50
CA ASN A 407 -20.80 -1.03 -10.16
C ASN A 407 -19.80 -0.35 -9.20
N GLY A 408 -19.17 0.77 -9.60
CA GLY A 408 -18.22 1.50 -8.77
C GLY A 408 -16.79 0.96 -8.77
N CYS A 409 -16.54 -0.20 -9.38
CA CYS A 409 -15.21 -0.78 -9.54
C CYS A 409 -14.38 -0.03 -10.58
N LEU A 410 -13.06 0.04 -10.40
CA LEU A 410 -12.14 0.45 -11.46
C LEU A 410 -12.08 -0.62 -12.57
N TYR A 411 -11.52 -0.25 -13.73
CA TYR A 411 -11.25 -1.21 -14.81
C TYR A 411 -10.14 -2.21 -14.42
N ALA A 412 -10.10 -3.33 -15.12
CA ALA A 412 -9.15 -4.42 -14.87
C ALA A 412 -7.71 -3.91 -14.77
N GLY A 413 -6.99 -4.38 -13.75
CA GLY A 413 -5.61 -4.00 -13.47
C GLY A 413 -5.46 -2.82 -12.50
N ALA A 414 -6.56 -2.30 -11.94
CA ALA A 414 -6.53 -1.19 -10.99
C ALA A 414 -7.35 -1.48 -9.72
N LEU A 415 -6.89 -0.95 -8.60
CA LEU A 415 -7.53 -1.08 -7.28
C LEU A 415 -7.59 0.29 -6.58
N ASP A 416 -8.74 0.61 -6.00
CA ASP A 416 -8.93 1.84 -5.20
C ASP A 416 -8.41 1.62 -3.78
N LEU A 417 -7.34 2.34 -3.41
CA LEU A 417 -6.72 2.28 -2.07
C LEU A 417 -7.10 3.47 -1.17
N THR A 418 -8.15 4.22 -1.51
CA THR A 418 -8.56 5.41 -0.74
C THR A 418 -8.84 5.07 0.73
N THR A 419 -9.42 3.91 1.02
CA THR A 419 -9.70 3.45 2.39
C THR A 419 -8.45 2.93 3.12
N CYS A 420 -7.41 2.53 2.40
CA CYS A 420 -6.13 2.07 2.96
C CYS A 420 -5.19 3.25 3.31
N LEU A 421 -5.17 4.26 2.44
CA LEU A 421 -4.29 5.43 2.55
C LEU A 421 -4.93 6.60 3.34
N GLY A 422 -6.26 6.60 3.48
CA GLY A 422 -7.01 7.59 4.26
C GLY A 422 -6.94 7.39 5.78
N LYS A 423 -7.48 8.35 6.54
CA LYS A 423 -7.53 8.30 8.02
C LYS A 423 -8.26 7.03 8.51
N SER A 424 -7.58 6.24 9.34
CA SER A 424 -8.17 5.20 10.21
C SER A 424 -8.98 5.82 11.35
#